data_AF-Q8CAD9-F1
#
_entry.id   AF-Q8CAD9-F1
#
_cell.length_a   1.000
_cell.length_b   1.000
_cell.length_c   1.000
_cell.angle_alpha   90.00
_cell.angle_beta   90.00
_cell.angle_gamma   90.00
#
_symmetry.space_group_name_H-M   'P 1'
#
loop_
_entity.id
_entity.type
_entity.pdbx_description
1 polymer ?
#
loop_
_entity_poly.entity_id
_entity_poly.type
_entity_poly.pdbx_seq_one_letter_code
_entity_poly.pdbx_strand_id
1 'polypeptide(L)'
;MAAAVGPLGDGELWQSWLPNHVVFLRLREGVRNQSPAEAEKPAASTSPSCPSLPPHLPTRNLVFGLGGELFLWDAEGSAFLVVRLRGPSGGGVEPPLSQYQRLLCINPPLFEIHQVLLSPTQHHVALIGSKGLMALELPQRWGKDSEFEGGKATVNCSTIPIAERFFTSSTSLTLKHAAWYPSEMLDPHIVLLTSDNVIRIYSLREPQTPTKVIVLSEAEEESLILNKGRAYTASLGETAVAFDFGPLVTVSKNIFEQKDRDVVAYPLYILYENGETFLTYVSLLHSPGNIGKLLGPLPMHPAAEDNYGYDACAILCLPCVPNILVIATESGMLYHCVVLEGEEEDDQTLEKSWDPRADFIPSLYVFECVELELALKLASGEDDPFASDFSCPIKLHRDPKCPSRYHCSHEAGVHSVGLTWIHKLHKFLGSDEEDKDSLQELTAEQKCFVEHILCTKPLPCR
;
A
#
# COMPACT_ATOMS: atom_id res chain seq x y z
N MET A 1 -36.06 -2.76 1.71
CA MET A 1 -36.81 -3.22 0.53
C MET A 1 -36.12 -4.45 -0.02
N ALA A 2 -36.87 -5.52 -0.24
CA ALA A 2 -36.35 -6.82 -0.66
C ALA A 2 -35.53 -6.71 -1.95
N ALA A 3 -34.29 -7.21 -1.93
CA ALA A 3 -33.46 -7.31 -3.11
C ALA A 3 -34.10 -8.29 -4.09
N ALA A 4 -34.53 -7.78 -5.23
CA ALA A 4 -34.94 -8.61 -6.35
C ALA A 4 -33.68 -9.29 -6.90
N VAL A 5 -33.61 -10.62 -6.74
CA VAL A 5 -32.63 -11.47 -7.42
C VAL A 5 -32.96 -11.42 -8.92
N GLY A 6 -32.22 -10.61 -9.67
CA GLY A 6 -32.17 -10.70 -11.12
C GLY A 6 -31.46 -11.99 -11.55
N PRO A 7 -31.67 -12.46 -12.80
CA PRO A 7 -30.97 -13.64 -13.29
C PRO A 7 -29.46 -13.39 -13.32
N LEU A 8 -28.69 -14.28 -12.66
CA LEU A 8 -27.23 -14.31 -12.68
C LEU A 8 -26.76 -14.32 -14.15
N GLY A 9 -26.09 -13.26 -14.58
CA GLY A 9 -25.38 -13.25 -15.85
C GLY A 9 -24.22 -14.25 -15.81
N ASP A 10 -23.77 -14.73 -16.96
CA ASP A 10 -22.62 -15.64 -17.13
C ASP A 10 -21.32 -15.20 -16.40
N GLY A 11 -21.24 -13.96 -15.93
CA GLY A 11 -20.09 -13.39 -15.23
C GLY A 11 -19.88 -13.82 -13.77
N GLU A 12 -20.84 -14.49 -13.13
CA GLU A 12 -20.79 -14.80 -11.68
C GLU A 12 -20.77 -16.30 -11.34
N LEU A 13 -20.80 -17.19 -12.34
CA LEU A 13 -20.77 -18.65 -12.13
C LEU A 13 -19.55 -19.12 -11.34
N TRP A 14 -18.43 -18.40 -11.39
CA TRP A 14 -17.25 -18.75 -10.60
C TRP A 14 -17.47 -18.71 -9.09
N GLN A 15 -18.43 -17.93 -8.60
CA GLN A 15 -18.71 -17.85 -7.17
C GLN A 15 -19.29 -19.17 -6.61
N SER A 16 -20.00 -19.95 -7.42
CA SER A 16 -20.57 -21.24 -6.99
C SER A 16 -19.55 -22.37 -6.97
N TRP A 17 -18.64 -22.40 -7.95
CA TRP A 17 -17.70 -23.52 -8.11
C TRP A 17 -16.33 -23.27 -7.47
N LEU A 18 -15.85 -22.02 -7.37
CA LEU A 18 -14.51 -21.69 -6.85
C LEU A 18 -14.26 -22.21 -5.43
N PRO A 19 -15.23 -22.15 -4.47
CA PRO A 19 -15.04 -22.72 -3.14
C PRO A 19 -14.80 -24.24 -3.13
N ASN A 20 -15.19 -24.94 -4.20
CA ASN A 20 -15.03 -26.38 -4.37
C ASN A 20 -13.81 -26.74 -5.24
N HIS A 21 -13.09 -25.75 -5.77
CA HIS A 21 -11.90 -25.97 -6.56
C HIS A 21 -10.74 -26.50 -5.68
N VAL A 22 -9.95 -27.45 -6.20
CA VAL A 22 -8.95 -28.23 -5.42
C VAL A 22 -7.96 -27.34 -4.66
N VAL A 23 -7.57 -26.21 -5.25
CA VAL A 23 -6.65 -25.23 -4.63
C VAL A 23 -7.25 -24.64 -3.35
N PHE A 24 -8.53 -24.27 -3.37
CA PHE A 24 -9.21 -23.65 -2.23
C PHE A 24 -9.61 -24.68 -1.17
N LEU A 25 -9.92 -25.92 -1.58
CA LEU A 25 -10.10 -27.03 -0.66
C LEU A 25 -8.83 -27.27 0.17
N ARG A 26 -7.66 -27.34 -0.48
CA ARG A 26 -6.36 -27.49 0.20
C ARG A 26 -6.06 -26.34 1.14
N LEU A 27 -6.30 -25.09 0.71
CA LEU A 27 -6.11 -23.92 1.58
C LEU A 27 -6.99 -23.99 2.84
N ARG A 28 -8.26 -24.38 2.69
CA ARG A 28 -9.19 -24.51 3.81
C ARG A 28 -8.80 -25.65 4.76
N GLU A 29 -8.31 -26.76 4.24
CA GLU A 29 -7.77 -27.86 5.04
C GLU A 29 -6.52 -27.43 5.81
N GLY A 30 -5.63 -26.68 5.17
CA GLY A 30 -4.45 -26.09 5.83
C GLY A 30 -4.80 -25.21 7.01
N VAL A 31 -5.79 -24.31 6.87
CA VAL A 31 -6.26 -23.45 7.96
C VAL A 31 -6.86 -24.27 9.12
N ARG A 32 -7.64 -25.32 8.82
CA ARG A 32 -8.21 -26.19 9.85
C ARG A 32 -7.14 -26.93 10.64
N ASN A 33 -6.07 -27.34 9.99
CA ASN A 33 -4.96 -28.04 10.65
C ASN A 33 -4.08 -27.10 11.50
N GLN A 34 -4.20 -25.78 11.32
CA GLN A 34 -3.43 -24.75 12.04
C GLN A 34 -4.13 -24.22 13.33
N SER A 35 -5.32 -24.71 13.73
CA SER A 35 -6.00 -24.30 14.98
C SER A 35 -6.61 -25.49 15.74
N PRO A 36 -6.65 -25.55 17.10
CA PRO A 36 -5.81 -24.94 18.14
C PRO A 36 -5.09 -26.05 18.94
N ALA A 37 -3.98 -26.59 18.44
CA ALA A 37 -3.11 -27.49 19.22
C ALA A 37 -1.70 -26.91 19.46
N GLU A 38 -1.32 -25.86 18.74
CA GLU A 38 0.01 -25.24 18.85
C GLU A 38 0.02 -23.96 19.71
N ALA A 39 -1.15 -23.44 20.10
CA ALA A 39 -1.26 -22.26 20.96
C ALA A 39 -1.10 -22.55 22.47
N GLU A 40 -1.11 -23.83 22.90
CA GLU A 40 -1.01 -24.23 24.32
C GLU A 40 0.30 -24.98 24.66
N LYS A 41 1.43 -24.56 24.09
CA LYS A 41 2.73 -25.05 24.59
C LYS A 41 3.42 -23.94 25.41
N PRO A 42 3.40 -24.00 26.75
CA PRO A 42 4.13 -23.05 27.56
C PRO A 42 5.62 -23.24 27.31
N ALA A 43 6.28 -22.22 26.77
CA ALA A 43 7.73 -22.16 26.69
C ALA A 43 8.28 -22.21 28.12
N ALA A 44 9.04 -23.26 28.42
CA ALA A 44 9.71 -23.41 29.71
C ALA A 44 10.81 -22.34 29.85
N SER A 45 10.56 -21.41 30.77
CA SER A 45 11.50 -20.69 31.65
C SER A 45 12.90 -20.30 31.14
N THR A 46 13.15 -18.98 31.01
CA THR A 46 14.29 -18.29 31.67
C THR A 46 14.10 -16.76 31.72
N SER A 47 14.20 -16.20 32.94
CA SER A 47 14.38 -14.78 33.36
C SER A 47 13.25 -13.73 33.16
N PRO A 48 13.02 -12.81 34.12
CA PRO A 48 11.98 -11.79 34.06
C PRO A 48 12.55 -10.45 33.56
N SER A 49 12.28 -10.11 32.31
CA SER A 49 12.39 -8.72 31.82
C SER A 49 11.42 -8.54 30.66
N CYS A 50 10.40 -7.71 30.89
CA CYS A 50 9.34 -7.26 29.97
C CYS A 50 8.56 -8.38 29.22
N PRO A 51 7.23 -8.46 29.38
CA PRO A 51 6.43 -9.28 28.46
C PRO A 51 6.40 -8.58 27.10
N SER A 52 7.32 -8.92 26.21
CA SER A 52 7.15 -8.63 24.79
C SER A 52 5.92 -9.41 24.32
N LEU A 53 4.87 -8.69 23.92
CA LEU A 53 3.72 -9.24 23.22
C LEU A 53 4.21 -10.18 22.10
N PRO A 54 3.56 -11.33 21.88
CA PRO A 54 3.94 -12.20 20.76
C PRO A 54 3.89 -11.37 19.47
N PRO A 55 4.86 -11.54 18.55
CA PRO A 55 4.84 -10.80 17.29
C PRO A 55 3.55 -11.18 16.56
N HIS A 56 2.62 -10.23 16.45
CA HIS A 56 1.44 -10.37 15.60
C HIS A 56 1.92 -10.75 14.20
N LEU A 57 1.49 -11.91 13.69
CA LEU A 57 1.85 -12.33 12.34
C LEU A 57 1.29 -11.28 11.36
N PRO A 58 2.14 -10.63 10.54
CA PRO A 58 1.68 -9.56 9.68
C PRO A 58 0.66 -10.09 8.67
N THR A 59 -0.40 -9.31 8.43
CA THR A 59 -1.41 -9.60 7.41
C THR A 59 -0.75 -9.91 6.07
N ARG A 60 -1.01 -11.09 5.52
CA ARG A 60 -0.39 -11.54 4.27
C ARG A 60 -1.25 -11.18 3.06
N ASN A 61 -0.63 -10.61 2.03
CA ASN A 61 -1.28 -10.31 0.76
C ASN A 61 -0.62 -11.15 -0.35
N LEU A 62 -1.06 -12.40 -0.49
CA LEU A 62 -0.40 -13.44 -1.30
C LEU A 62 -1.16 -13.78 -2.57
N VAL A 63 -2.11 -12.93 -2.96
CA VAL A 63 -3.03 -13.17 -4.06
C VAL A 63 -3.10 -11.94 -4.95
N PHE A 64 -3.13 -12.15 -6.27
CA PHE A 64 -3.45 -11.09 -7.23
C PHE A 64 -4.25 -11.63 -8.41
N GLY A 65 -4.98 -10.75 -9.09
CA GLY A 65 -5.73 -11.08 -10.30
C GLY A 65 -5.06 -10.51 -11.55
N LEU A 66 -5.06 -11.26 -12.65
CA LEU A 66 -4.60 -10.80 -13.95
C LEU A 66 -5.40 -11.49 -15.06
N GLY A 67 -6.01 -10.72 -15.96
CA GLY A 67 -6.66 -11.25 -17.17
C GLY A 67 -7.83 -12.21 -16.93
N GLY A 68 -8.49 -12.17 -15.76
CA GLY A 68 -9.55 -13.14 -15.39
C GLY A 68 -9.02 -14.44 -14.79
N GLU A 69 -7.73 -14.47 -14.42
CA GLU A 69 -7.10 -15.54 -13.65
C GLU A 69 -6.72 -15.00 -12.27
N LEU A 70 -6.70 -15.91 -11.29
CA LEU A 70 -6.31 -15.65 -9.92
C LEU A 70 -5.00 -16.39 -9.64
N PHE A 71 -4.02 -15.65 -9.11
CA PHE A 71 -2.70 -16.15 -8.79
C PHE A 71 -2.58 -16.23 -7.28
N LEU A 72 -2.28 -17.41 -6.75
CA LEU A 72 -2.13 -17.65 -5.32
C LEU A 72 -0.72 -18.13 -5.03
N TRP A 73 0.01 -17.44 -4.17
CA TRP A 73 1.34 -17.88 -3.75
C TRP A 73 1.23 -19.09 -2.82
N ASP A 74 1.85 -20.19 -3.22
CA ASP A 74 2.04 -21.40 -2.43
C ASP A 74 3.46 -21.42 -1.86
N ALA A 75 3.58 -21.20 -0.55
CA ALA A 75 4.87 -21.14 0.14
C ALA A 75 5.56 -22.51 0.22
N GLU A 76 4.80 -23.59 0.38
CA GLU A 76 5.37 -24.95 0.43
C GLU A 76 5.94 -25.34 -0.94
N GLY A 77 5.20 -25.04 -2.00
CA GLY A 77 5.61 -25.28 -3.37
C GLY A 77 6.57 -24.23 -3.95
N SER A 78 6.84 -23.12 -3.26
CA SER A 78 7.57 -21.95 -3.78
C SER A 78 7.15 -21.58 -5.22
N ALA A 79 5.83 -21.47 -5.42
CA ALA A 79 5.23 -21.33 -6.74
C ALA A 79 3.91 -20.54 -6.69
N PHE A 80 3.49 -19.98 -7.82
CA PHE A 80 2.11 -19.51 -7.97
C PHE A 80 1.20 -20.62 -8.48
N LEU A 81 0.02 -20.74 -7.90
CA LEU A 81 -1.10 -21.52 -8.41
C LEU A 81 -2.01 -20.57 -9.20
N VAL A 82 -2.21 -20.86 -10.48
CA VAL A 82 -3.00 -20.02 -11.39
C VAL A 82 -4.33 -20.71 -11.65
N VAL A 83 -5.41 -20.09 -11.18
CA VAL A 83 -6.78 -20.57 -11.34
C VAL A 83 -7.53 -19.64 -12.29
N ARG A 84 -8.07 -20.17 -13.38
CA ARG A 84 -8.85 -19.39 -14.33
C ARG A 84 -10.28 -19.22 -13.83
N LEU A 85 -10.77 -17.97 -13.75
CA LEU A 85 -12.12 -17.66 -13.29
C LEU A 85 -13.16 -17.66 -14.42
N ARG A 86 -12.72 -17.48 -15.68
CA ARG A 86 -13.61 -17.51 -16.86
C ARG A 86 -13.53 -18.85 -17.57
N GLY A 87 -14.66 -19.45 -17.91
CA GLY A 87 -14.69 -20.65 -18.77
C GLY A 87 -14.07 -20.36 -20.16
N PRO A 88 -13.53 -21.39 -20.85
CA PRO A 88 -13.05 -21.22 -22.22
C PRO A 88 -14.19 -20.69 -23.11
N SER A 89 -13.96 -19.54 -23.73
CA SER A 89 -14.86 -18.75 -24.59
C SER A 89 -16.22 -19.38 -24.94
N GLY A 90 -17.28 -18.91 -24.27
CA GLY A 90 -18.65 -18.92 -24.79
C GLY A 90 -19.45 -20.23 -24.69
N GLY A 91 -18.90 -21.28 -24.09
CA GLY A 91 -19.71 -22.42 -23.65
C GLY A 91 -19.90 -22.34 -22.14
N GLY A 92 -21.13 -22.28 -21.64
CA GLY A 92 -21.46 -22.29 -20.20
C GLY A 92 -21.08 -23.59 -19.47
N VAL A 93 -19.94 -24.18 -19.79
CA VAL A 93 -19.36 -25.36 -19.17
C VAL A 93 -18.40 -24.89 -18.10
N GLU A 94 -18.68 -25.27 -16.85
CA GLU A 94 -17.82 -25.00 -15.71
C GLU A 94 -16.40 -25.56 -15.98
N PRO A 95 -15.33 -24.79 -15.66
CA PRO A 95 -13.99 -25.32 -15.76
C PRO A 95 -13.83 -26.52 -14.81
N PRO A 96 -12.99 -27.51 -15.15
CA PRO A 96 -12.72 -28.63 -14.25
C PRO A 96 -12.20 -28.12 -12.90
N LEU A 97 -12.81 -28.57 -11.80
CA LEU A 97 -12.46 -28.16 -10.42
C LEU A 97 -11.00 -28.48 -10.00
N SER A 98 -10.27 -29.20 -10.84
CA SER A 98 -8.86 -29.56 -10.65
C SER A 98 -7.90 -28.84 -11.60
N GLN A 99 -8.38 -28.03 -12.54
CA GLN A 99 -7.53 -27.40 -13.56
C GLN A 99 -6.90 -26.11 -13.02
N TYR A 100 -5.59 -26.14 -12.84
CA TYR A 100 -4.77 -24.97 -12.54
C TYR A 100 -3.38 -25.15 -13.16
N GLN A 101 -2.68 -24.05 -13.43
CA GLN A 101 -1.26 -24.08 -13.80
C GLN A 101 -0.41 -23.75 -12.57
N ARG A 102 0.79 -24.32 -12.48
CA ARG A 102 1.78 -24.01 -11.44
C ARG A 102 2.96 -23.26 -12.07
N LEU A 103 3.21 -22.04 -11.61
CA LEU A 103 4.36 -21.23 -12.00
C LEU A 103 5.46 -21.40 -10.95
N LEU A 104 6.43 -22.27 -11.25
CA LEU A 104 7.49 -22.66 -10.35
C LEU A 104 8.67 -21.69 -10.45
N CYS A 105 9.13 -21.16 -9.31
CA CYS A 105 10.36 -20.37 -9.26
C CYS A 105 11.56 -21.27 -9.55
N ILE A 106 12.36 -20.97 -10.58
CA ILE A 106 13.61 -21.69 -10.86
C ILE A 106 14.60 -21.50 -9.70
N ASN A 107 14.74 -20.26 -9.22
CA ASN A 107 15.48 -19.94 -8.00
C ASN A 107 14.48 -19.46 -6.95
N PRO A 108 14.09 -20.32 -5.99
CA PRO A 108 13.08 -19.96 -5.01
C PRO A 108 13.60 -18.88 -4.04
N PRO A 109 12.72 -18.01 -3.54
CA PRO A 109 13.04 -17.06 -2.48
C PRO A 109 13.57 -17.76 -1.22
N LEU A 110 14.62 -17.20 -0.61
CA LEU A 110 15.22 -17.70 0.64
C LEU A 110 14.66 -16.99 1.89
N PHE A 111 13.52 -16.31 1.74
CA PHE A 111 12.87 -15.52 2.77
C PHE A 111 11.35 -15.76 2.74
N GLU A 112 10.68 -15.50 3.85
CA GLU A 112 9.24 -15.60 3.93
C GLU A 112 8.57 -14.44 3.19
N ILE A 113 7.68 -14.77 2.26
CA ILE A 113 6.89 -13.78 1.52
C ILE A 113 5.62 -13.47 2.28
N HIS A 114 5.38 -12.18 2.51
CA HIS A 114 4.13 -11.69 3.09
C HIS A 114 3.31 -10.84 2.11
N GLN A 115 3.90 -10.43 0.98
CA GLN A 115 3.21 -9.61 -0.01
C GLN A 115 3.67 -9.93 -1.43
N VAL A 116 2.72 -9.92 -2.37
CA VAL A 116 2.99 -9.98 -3.80
C VAL A 116 2.40 -8.76 -4.51
N LEU A 117 3.13 -8.19 -5.47
CA LEU A 117 2.68 -7.01 -6.23
C LEU A 117 2.95 -7.20 -7.72
N LEU A 118 1.91 -7.08 -8.54
CA LEU A 118 2.03 -7.09 -10.00
C LEU A 118 2.66 -5.78 -10.50
N SER A 119 3.58 -5.87 -11.47
CA SER A 119 4.20 -4.69 -12.09
C SER A 119 3.18 -3.91 -12.93
N PRO A 120 3.37 -2.59 -13.13
CA PRO A 120 2.52 -1.80 -14.02
C PRO A 120 2.41 -2.39 -15.43
N THR A 121 3.52 -2.94 -15.94
CA THR A 121 3.60 -3.63 -17.24
C THR A 121 2.99 -5.03 -17.25
N GLN A 122 2.55 -5.57 -16.10
CA GLN A 122 1.93 -6.89 -15.95
C GLN A 122 2.79 -8.07 -16.40
N HIS A 123 4.11 -7.89 -16.47
CA HIS A 123 5.07 -8.92 -16.85
C HIS A 123 5.90 -9.44 -15.68
N HIS A 124 5.90 -8.74 -14.54
CA HIS A 124 6.67 -9.14 -13.36
C HIS A 124 5.80 -9.12 -12.12
N VAL A 125 6.13 -9.96 -11.15
CA VAL A 125 5.50 -9.98 -9.83
C VAL A 125 6.59 -9.83 -8.78
N ALA A 126 6.50 -8.79 -7.96
CA ALA A 126 7.38 -8.64 -6.81
C ALA A 126 6.93 -9.61 -5.71
N LEU A 127 7.89 -10.36 -5.19
CA LEU A 127 7.78 -11.25 -4.03
C LEU A 127 8.49 -10.56 -2.87
N ILE A 128 7.72 -10.12 -1.89
CA ILE A 128 8.16 -9.18 -0.86
C ILE A 128 8.12 -9.87 0.51
N GLY A 129 9.27 -9.85 1.20
CA GLY A 129 9.44 -10.29 2.57
C GLY A 129 10.19 -9.26 3.41
N SER A 130 10.15 -9.39 4.73
CA SER A 130 10.83 -8.46 5.65
C SER A 130 12.36 -8.51 5.55
N LYS A 131 12.90 -9.62 5.01
CA LYS A 131 14.34 -9.90 4.87
C LYS A 131 14.81 -10.03 3.42
N GLY A 132 13.95 -9.73 2.44
CA GLY A 132 14.35 -9.82 1.05
C GLY A 132 13.25 -9.46 0.07
N LEU A 133 13.67 -9.23 -1.17
CA LEU A 133 12.79 -8.94 -2.28
C LEU A 133 13.28 -9.66 -3.53
N MET A 134 12.36 -10.22 -4.31
CA MET A 134 12.64 -10.89 -5.56
C MET A 134 11.56 -10.56 -6.58
N ALA A 135 11.90 -10.39 -7.85
CA ALA A 135 10.92 -10.25 -8.93
C ALA A 135 10.80 -11.56 -9.70
N LEU A 136 9.60 -12.10 -9.84
CA LEU A 136 9.31 -13.23 -10.71
C LEU A 136 8.87 -12.70 -12.08
N GLU A 137 9.45 -13.21 -13.15
CA GLU A 137 9.04 -12.90 -14.52
C GLU A 137 7.90 -13.83 -14.94
N LEU A 138 6.79 -13.25 -15.39
CA LEU A 138 5.64 -14.01 -15.87
C LEU A 138 5.95 -14.59 -17.25
N PRO A 139 5.68 -15.89 -17.46
CA PRO A 139 6.01 -16.54 -18.72
C PRO A 139 5.10 -16.05 -19.86
N GLN A 140 5.56 -16.24 -21.09
CA GLN A 140 4.78 -15.90 -22.27
C GLN A 140 3.53 -16.79 -22.39
N ARG A 141 2.48 -16.21 -22.96
CA ARG A 141 1.19 -16.87 -23.21
C ARG A 141 1.05 -17.18 -24.70
N TRP A 142 0.58 -18.38 -25.02
CA TRP A 142 0.24 -18.77 -26.39
C TRP A 142 -0.73 -19.96 -26.39
N GLY A 143 -1.21 -20.36 -27.57
CA GLY A 143 -2.16 -21.47 -27.71
C GLY A 143 -3.63 -21.03 -27.69
N LYS A 144 -4.53 -22.01 -27.72
CA LYS A 144 -5.97 -21.82 -27.96
C LYS A 144 -6.69 -21.08 -26.84
N ASP A 145 -6.27 -21.31 -25.60
CA ASP A 145 -6.89 -20.76 -24.38
C ASP A 145 -6.07 -19.63 -23.74
N SER A 146 -5.08 -19.09 -24.48
CA SER A 146 -4.13 -18.05 -23.99
C SER A 146 -3.41 -18.43 -22.68
N GLU A 147 -3.12 -19.73 -22.55
CA GLU A 147 -2.43 -20.31 -21.40
C GLU A 147 -0.93 -20.02 -21.40
N PHE A 148 -0.34 -20.07 -20.21
CA PHE A 148 1.11 -19.98 -20.07
C PHE A 148 1.78 -21.16 -20.76
N GLU A 149 2.77 -20.85 -21.58
CA GLU A 149 3.50 -21.81 -22.40
C GLU A 149 2.64 -22.83 -23.17
N GLY A 150 1.44 -22.44 -23.60
CA GLY A 150 0.55 -23.32 -24.37
C GLY A 150 -0.16 -24.39 -23.54
N GLY A 151 -0.32 -24.18 -22.23
CA GLY A 151 -1.14 -25.03 -21.36
C GLY A 151 -0.39 -26.08 -20.57
N LYS A 152 0.92 -25.93 -20.39
CA LYS A 152 1.68 -26.83 -19.51
C LYS A 152 1.18 -26.73 -18.08
N ALA A 153 1.01 -27.89 -17.42
CA ALA A 153 0.55 -27.94 -16.03
C ALA A 153 1.54 -27.25 -15.06
N THR A 154 2.84 -27.37 -15.32
CA THR A 154 3.90 -26.69 -14.58
C THR A 154 4.77 -25.90 -15.56
N VAL A 155 5.00 -24.64 -15.26
CA VAL A 155 5.83 -23.71 -16.03
C VAL A 155 6.93 -23.18 -15.13
N ASN A 156 8.16 -23.15 -15.64
CA ASN A 156 9.30 -22.64 -14.90
C ASN A 156 9.43 -21.14 -15.13
N CYS A 157 9.58 -20.37 -14.06
CA CYS A 157 9.67 -18.92 -14.09
C CYS A 157 11.05 -18.46 -13.61
N SER A 158 11.65 -17.53 -14.36
CA SER A 158 12.84 -16.80 -13.96
C SER A 158 12.51 -15.91 -12.76
N THR A 159 13.48 -15.81 -11.86
CA THR A 159 13.41 -14.91 -10.71
C THR A 159 14.66 -14.05 -10.64
N ILE A 160 14.49 -12.80 -10.24
CA ILE A 160 15.52 -11.77 -10.18
C ILE A 160 15.62 -11.31 -8.72
N PRO A 161 16.64 -11.72 -7.95
CA PRO A 161 16.81 -11.27 -6.57
C PRO A 161 17.23 -9.79 -6.55
N ILE A 162 16.54 -8.98 -5.77
CA ILE A 162 16.76 -7.53 -5.68
C ILE A 162 17.47 -7.20 -4.37
N ALA A 163 18.56 -6.43 -4.47
CA ALA A 163 19.38 -6.01 -3.34
C ALA A 163 19.79 -7.18 -2.41
N GLU A 164 19.96 -8.38 -2.97
CA GLU A 164 20.23 -9.60 -2.21
C GLU A 164 21.44 -9.44 -1.29
N ARG A 165 22.56 -8.95 -1.86
CA ARG A 165 23.79 -8.73 -1.09
C ARG A 165 23.59 -7.72 0.04
N PHE A 166 22.72 -6.74 -0.14
CA PHE A 166 22.42 -5.71 0.85
C PHE A 166 21.65 -6.31 2.03
N PHE A 167 20.62 -7.11 1.78
CA PHE A 167 19.88 -7.81 2.83
C PHE A 167 20.68 -8.91 3.51
N THR A 168 21.51 -9.67 2.78
CA THR A 168 22.33 -10.74 3.38
C THR A 168 23.49 -10.20 4.22
N SER A 169 24.06 -9.05 3.87
CA SER A 169 25.18 -8.45 4.61
C SER A 169 24.73 -7.69 5.86
N SER A 170 23.50 -7.19 5.89
CA SER A 170 22.97 -6.35 6.97
C SER A 170 21.83 -7.06 7.71
N THR A 171 22.16 -7.95 8.63
CA THR A 171 21.18 -8.83 9.33
C THR A 171 20.11 -8.07 10.11
N SER A 172 20.43 -6.87 10.62
CA SER A 172 19.50 -6.00 11.35
C SER A 172 18.58 -5.19 10.44
N LEU A 173 18.87 -5.09 9.14
CA LEU A 173 18.05 -4.38 8.19
C LEU A 173 16.74 -5.15 7.94
N THR A 174 15.65 -4.41 7.80
CA THR A 174 14.36 -4.96 7.40
C THR A 174 13.76 -4.09 6.30
N LEU A 175 13.03 -4.72 5.39
CA LEU A 175 12.18 -4.04 4.42
C LEU A 175 10.86 -3.68 5.11
N LYS A 176 10.54 -2.38 5.16
CA LYS A 176 9.30 -1.86 5.75
C LYS A 176 8.17 -1.77 4.72
N HIS A 177 8.47 -1.17 3.57
CA HIS A 177 7.49 -0.98 2.49
C HIS A 177 8.15 -1.15 1.12
N ALA A 178 7.39 -1.63 0.13
CA ALA A 178 7.86 -1.71 -1.24
C ALA A 178 6.71 -1.52 -2.23
N ALA A 179 6.99 -0.82 -3.33
CA ALA A 179 6.05 -0.62 -4.42
C ALA A 179 6.79 -0.49 -5.76
N TRP A 180 6.09 -0.76 -6.86
CA TRP A 180 6.63 -0.51 -8.19
C TRP A 180 6.69 0.99 -8.47
N TYR A 181 7.74 1.44 -9.15
CA TYR A 181 7.76 2.78 -9.74
C TYR A 181 6.64 2.87 -10.79
N PRO A 182 5.78 3.91 -10.77
CA PRO A 182 4.52 3.95 -11.53
C PRO A 182 4.74 4.31 -13.00
N SER A 183 5.64 3.63 -13.71
CA SER A 183 5.90 3.87 -15.12
C SER A 183 5.71 2.60 -15.95
N GLU A 184 4.93 2.71 -17.02
CA GLU A 184 4.76 1.67 -18.03
C GLU A 184 5.74 1.81 -19.20
N MET A 185 6.35 3.00 -19.36
CA MET A 185 7.22 3.33 -20.49
C MET A 185 8.69 3.00 -20.24
N LEU A 186 9.09 2.94 -18.97
CA LEU A 186 10.45 2.59 -18.56
C LEU A 186 10.55 1.10 -18.29
N ASP A 187 11.80 0.63 -18.21
CA ASP A 187 12.05 -0.67 -17.61
C ASP A 187 11.45 -0.73 -16.19
N PRO A 188 11.01 -1.90 -15.70
CA PRO A 188 10.43 -1.99 -14.37
C PRO A 188 11.46 -1.60 -13.31
N HIS A 189 11.08 -0.68 -12.44
CA HIS A 189 11.85 -0.29 -11.26
C HIS A 189 11.03 -0.56 -10.01
N ILE A 190 11.69 -0.98 -8.94
CA ILE A 190 11.07 -1.23 -7.66
C ILE A 190 11.66 -0.31 -6.59
N VAL A 191 10.78 0.21 -5.75
CA VAL A 191 11.09 1.19 -4.71
C VAL A 191 10.97 0.49 -3.37
N LEU A 192 11.98 0.63 -2.53
CA LEU A 192 12.10 -0.02 -1.22
C LEU A 192 12.28 1.05 -0.15
N LEU A 193 11.48 0.95 0.92
CA LEU A 193 11.72 1.67 2.18
C LEU A 193 12.24 0.67 3.20
N THR A 194 13.41 0.93 3.75
CA THR A 194 14.08 0.05 4.71
C THR A 194 14.18 0.68 6.10
N SER A 195 14.44 -0.15 7.12
CA SER A 195 14.50 0.27 8.53
C SER A 195 15.63 1.24 8.90
N ASP A 196 16.54 1.53 7.96
CA ASP A 196 17.52 2.61 8.08
C ASP A 196 16.97 3.98 7.64
N ASN A 197 15.66 4.09 7.40
CA ASN A 197 14.96 5.31 6.99
C ASN A 197 15.46 5.87 5.64
N VAL A 198 15.61 4.98 4.67
CA VAL A 198 16.09 5.31 3.33
C VAL A 198 15.20 4.66 2.29
N ILE A 199 14.81 5.44 1.29
CA ILE A 199 14.14 4.96 0.09
C ILE A 199 15.17 4.66 -0.99
N ARG A 200 15.13 3.46 -1.56
CA ARG A 200 16.04 3.01 -2.62
C ARG A 200 15.24 2.54 -3.83
N ILE A 201 15.62 3.00 -5.01
CA ILE A 201 14.99 2.60 -6.28
C ILE A 201 15.96 1.71 -7.03
N TYR A 202 15.55 0.49 -7.37
CA TYR A 202 16.34 -0.48 -8.12
C TYR A 202 15.72 -0.73 -9.49
N SER A 203 16.56 -0.79 -10.52
CA SER A 203 16.18 -1.29 -11.84
C SER A 203 16.26 -2.81 -11.85
N LEU A 204 15.31 -3.50 -12.50
CA LEU A 204 15.45 -4.94 -12.73
C LEU A 204 16.65 -5.29 -13.63
N ARG A 205 17.19 -4.34 -14.41
CA ARG A 205 18.43 -4.54 -15.19
C ARG A 205 19.67 -4.61 -14.31
N GLU A 206 19.71 -3.82 -13.24
CA GLU A 206 20.83 -3.72 -12.31
C GLU A 206 20.35 -3.94 -10.87
N PRO A 207 19.90 -5.17 -10.55
CA PRO A 207 19.11 -5.42 -9.34
C PRO A 207 19.90 -5.33 -8.03
N GLN A 208 21.22 -5.19 -8.08
CA GLN A 208 22.09 -5.17 -6.89
C GLN A 208 22.57 -3.75 -6.53
N THR A 209 22.39 -2.77 -7.42
CA THR A 209 22.83 -1.39 -7.20
C THR A 209 21.62 -0.46 -7.35
N PRO A 210 21.34 0.41 -6.36
CA PRO A 210 20.20 1.31 -6.48
C PRO A 210 20.48 2.39 -7.55
N THR A 211 19.52 2.60 -8.42
CA THR A 211 19.49 3.70 -9.40
C THR A 211 19.34 5.05 -8.72
N LYS A 212 18.58 5.11 -7.61
CA LYS A 212 18.40 6.32 -6.80
C LYS A 212 18.29 5.96 -5.32
N VAL A 213 18.85 6.81 -4.47
CA VAL A 213 18.80 6.70 -3.01
C VAL A 213 18.31 8.03 -2.45
N ILE A 214 17.29 7.99 -1.59
CA ILE A 214 16.69 9.15 -0.94
C ILE A 214 16.78 8.90 0.57
N VAL A 215 17.62 9.68 1.24
CA VAL A 215 17.81 9.61 2.70
C VAL A 215 16.73 10.47 3.34
N LEU A 216 16.02 9.92 4.33
CA LEU A 216 14.86 10.58 4.94
C LEU A 216 15.16 11.17 6.32
N SER A 217 16.29 10.83 6.92
CA SER A 217 16.78 11.47 8.14
C SER A 217 17.65 12.66 7.76
N GLU A 218 17.40 13.83 8.35
CA GLU A 218 18.38 14.91 8.35
C GLU A 218 19.63 14.40 9.07
N ALA A 219 20.69 14.10 8.30
CA ALA A 219 22.01 14.10 8.88
C ALA A 219 22.35 15.57 9.11
N GLU A 220 21.90 16.14 10.23
CA GLU A 220 22.62 17.28 10.78
C GLU A 220 24.10 16.87 10.83
N GLU A 221 24.99 17.72 10.33
CA GLU A 221 26.44 17.53 10.35
C GLU A 221 26.97 17.55 11.79
N GLU A 222 26.54 16.60 12.63
CA GLU A 222 27.09 16.38 13.96
C GLU A 222 27.56 14.93 14.07
N SER A 223 28.82 14.76 13.68
CA SER A 223 29.80 13.87 14.34
C SER A 223 29.33 12.48 14.79
N LEU A 224 29.77 11.44 14.08
CA LEU A 224 30.40 10.22 14.62
C LEU A 224 29.83 9.56 15.91
N ILE A 225 28.51 9.59 16.19
CA ILE A 225 27.93 8.88 17.34
C ILE A 225 26.96 7.79 16.88
N LEU A 226 27.58 6.66 16.52
CA LEU A 226 27.23 5.28 16.89
C LEU A 226 25.75 4.96 17.22
N ASN A 227 25.02 4.30 16.30
CA ASN A 227 23.87 3.35 16.45
C ASN A 227 22.78 3.51 17.54
N LYS A 228 22.86 4.50 18.44
CA LYS A 228 21.93 4.76 19.55
C LYS A 228 20.83 5.75 19.15
N GLY A 229 21.05 6.56 18.12
CA GLY A 229 20.05 7.49 17.58
C GLY A 229 18.82 6.77 16.99
N ARG A 230 18.99 5.60 16.37
CA ARG A 230 17.89 4.87 15.69
C ARG A 230 16.77 4.42 16.63
N ALA A 231 17.11 4.01 17.85
CA ALA A 231 16.09 3.60 18.82
C ALA A 231 15.32 4.81 19.37
N TYR A 232 15.98 5.97 19.47
CA TYR A 232 15.37 7.20 19.95
C TYR A 232 14.42 7.80 18.91
N THR A 233 14.83 7.92 17.65
CA THR A 233 13.96 8.43 16.57
C THR A 233 12.76 7.51 16.33
N ALA A 234 12.94 6.19 16.42
CA ALA A 234 11.82 5.24 16.37
C ALA A 234 10.86 5.41 17.55
N SER A 235 11.36 5.73 18.76
CA SER A 235 10.50 5.99 19.92
C SER A 235 9.73 7.31 19.82
N LEU A 236 10.17 8.22 18.95
CA LEU A 236 9.49 9.48 18.63
C LEU A 236 8.63 9.38 17.35
N GLY A 237 8.49 8.19 16.76
CA GLY A 237 7.75 8.02 15.51
C GLY A 237 8.37 8.74 14.30
N GLU A 238 9.62 9.20 14.41
CA GLU A 238 10.37 9.91 13.36
C GLU A 238 10.97 8.92 12.33
N THR A 239 10.23 7.85 12.04
CA THR A 239 10.63 6.87 11.03
C THR A 239 9.53 6.70 10.01
N ALA A 240 9.90 6.70 8.73
CA ALA A 240 8.97 6.42 7.67
C ALA A 240 8.43 4.99 7.77
N VAL A 241 7.13 4.83 7.54
CA VAL A 241 6.39 3.56 7.61
C VAL A 241 5.85 3.14 6.26
N ALA A 242 5.44 4.10 5.43
CA ALA A 242 4.82 3.84 4.14
C ALA A 242 5.08 4.99 3.17
N PHE A 243 4.90 4.74 1.89
CA PHE A 243 4.94 5.76 0.86
C PHE A 243 3.98 5.42 -0.27
N ASP A 244 3.53 6.42 -1.01
CA ASP A 244 2.77 6.20 -2.23
C ASP A 244 3.01 7.29 -3.28
N PHE A 245 2.90 6.92 -4.55
CA PHE A 245 3.09 7.84 -5.67
C PHE A 245 1.77 8.49 -6.07
N GLY A 246 1.77 9.81 -6.23
CA GLY A 246 0.70 10.52 -6.92
C GLY A 246 0.85 10.47 -8.45
N PRO A 247 -0.08 11.07 -9.20
CA PRO A 247 -0.06 11.12 -10.65
C PRO A 247 1.16 11.86 -11.19
N LEU A 248 1.53 11.56 -12.44
CA LEU A 248 2.65 12.19 -13.12
C LEU A 248 2.38 13.70 -13.29
N VAL A 249 3.28 14.55 -12.79
CA VAL A 249 3.14 16.01 -12.89
C VAL A 249 4.30 16.64 -13.65
N THR A 250 4.00 17.77 -14.29
CA THR A 250 5.01 18.63 -14.89
C THR A 250 5.53 19.58 -13.83
N VAL A 251 6.76 19.36 -13.38
CA VAL A 251 7.45 20.27 -12.47
C VAL A 251 8.13 21.33 -13.32
N SER A 252 7.56 22.53 -13.35
CA SER A 252 8.18 23.65 -14.03
C SER A 252 9.42 24.09 -13.25
N LYS A 253 10.52 24.31 -13.96
CA LYS A 253 11.73 24.90 -13.37
C LYS A 253 11.56 26.38 -13.03
N ASN A 254 10.40 26.99 -13.20
CA ASN A 254 10.17 28.42 -12.91
C ASN A 254 10.23 28.79 -11.40
N ILE A 255 10.50 27.84 -10.51
CA ILE A 255 10.96 28.10 -9.12
C ILE A 255 12.47 28.45 -9.09
N PHE A 256 13.23 28.23 -10.17
CA PHE A 256 14.69 28.41 -10.21
C PHE A 256 15.16 28.98 -11.57
N GLU A 257 15.76 30.17 -11.55
CA GLU A 257 16.14 31.07 -12.66
C GLU A 257 16.97 30.48 -13.84
N GLN A 258 16.54 29.44 -14.55
CA GLN A 258 17.03 29.15 -15.91
C GLN A 258 15.93 28.57 -16.83
N LYS A 259 15.78 29.22 -17.98
CA LYS A 259 14.84 28.93 -19.06
C LYS A 259 14.80 27.46 -19.52
N ASP A 260 13.56 26.99 -19.71
CA ASP A 260 13.11 26.11 -20.81
C ASP A 260 13.42 24.60 -20.78
N ARG A 261 13.24 23.91 -19.64
CA ARG A 261 12.75 22.52 -19.70
C ARG A 261 11.88 22.18 -18.50
N ASP A 262 10.59 22.08 -18.76
CA ASP A 262 9.64 21.35 -17.92
C ASP A 262 10.13 19.91 -17.72
N VAL A 263 10.21 19.47 -16.46
CA VAL A 263 10.63 18.11 -16.13
C VAL A 263 9.43 17.37 -15.56
N VAL A 264 9.19 16.18 -16.09
CA VAL A 264 8.10 15.33 -15.61
C VAL A 264 8.61 14.43 -14.48
N ALA A 265 7.91 14.44 -13.35
CA ALA A 265 8.26 13.69 -12.15
C ALA A 265 7.01 13.16 -11.45
N TYR A 266 7.15 12.05 -10.74
CA TYR A 266 6.09 11.56 -9.85
C TYR A 266 6.28 12.15 -8.45
N PRO A 267 5.24 12.74 -7.85
CA PRO A 267 5.25 13.07 -6.43
C PRO A 267 5.23 11.76 -5.63
N LEU A 268 6.13 11.65 -4.68
CA LEU A 268 6.24 10.53 -3.74
C LEU A 268 5.94 11.07 -2.34
N TYR A 269 4.76 10.69 -1.82
CA TYR A 269 4.34 11.03 -0.47
C TYR A 269 4.86 9.96 0.49
N ILE A 270 5.44 10.39 1.60
CA ILE A 270 6.15 9.54 2.55
C ILE A 270 5.56 9.78 3.92
N LEU A 271 4.94 8.76 4.49
CA LEU A 271 4.30 8.81 5.80
C LEU A 271 5.26 8.31 6.88
N TYR A 272 5.34 9.07 7.96
CA TYR A 272 6.04 8.72 9.19
C TYR A 272 5.06 8.17 10.22
N GLU A 273 5.57 7.36 11.13
CA GLU A 273 4.80 6.71 12.20
C GLU A 273 4.08 7.73 13.10
N ASN A 274 4.68 8.93 13.25
CA ASN A 274 4.09 10.03 14.01
C ASN A 274 2.92 10.76 13.30
N GLY A 275 2.57 10.36 12.08
CA GLY A 275 1.55 11.01 11.25
C GLY A 275 2.09 12.10 10.33
N GLU A 276 3.36 12.51 10.47
CA GLU A 276 3.96 13.48 9.55
C GLU A 276 4.05 12.91 8.13
N THR A 277 3.73 13.74 7.14
CA THR A 277 3.85 13.38 5.73
C THR A 277 4.86 14.29 5.07
N PHE A 278 5.79 13.71 4.31
CA PHE A 278 6.77 14.42 3.49
C PHE A 278 6.48 14.16 2.01
N LEU A 279 6.99 15.04 1.15
CA LEU A 279 6.85 14.97 -0.31
C LEU A 279 8.22 15.07 -0.96
N THR A 280 8.47 14.21 -1.95
CA THR A 280 9.61 14.40 -2.85
C THR A 280 9.22 14.12 -4.30
N TYR A 281 9.83 14.82 -5.25
CA TYR A 281 9.58 14.60 -6.67
C TYR A 281 10.64 13.66 -7.24
N VAL A 282 10.18 12.52 -7.78
CA VAL A 282 11.05 11.48 -8.32
C VAL A 282 10.95 11.45 -9.84
N SER A 283 12.08 11.67 -10.50
CA SER A 283 12.26 11.40 -11.94
C SER A 283 13.48 10.49 -12.11
N LEU A 284 13.32 9.42 -12.89
CA LEU A 284 14.42 8.50 -13.27
C LEU A 284 15.07 8.86 -14.61
N LEU A 285 14.44 9.75 -15.40
CA LEU A 285 14.92 10.17 -16.72
C LEU A 285 15.88 11.37 -16.68
N HIS A 286 15.87 12.12 -15.58
CA HIS A 286 16.58 13.38 -15.47
C HIS A 286 17.61 13.34 -14.34
N SER A 287 18.75 14.01 -14.55
CA SER A 287 19.83 14.12 -13.58
C SER A 287 19.36 14.76 -12.27
N PRO A 288 20.02 14.43 -11.13
CA PRO A 288 19.62 14.84 -9.77
C PRO A 288 19.92 16.31 -9.48
N GLY A 289 19.29 17.25 -10.21
CA GLY A 289 19.20 18.65 -9.75
C GLY A 289 18.35 18.77 -8.48
N ASN A 290 17.64 19.88 -8.28
CA ASN A 290 16.70 20.05 -7.15
C ASN A 290 15.53 19.03 -7.13
N ILE A 291 15.39 18.18 -8.16
CA ILE A 291 14.42 17.07 -8.23
C ILE A 291 14.87 15.93 -7.33
N GLY A 292 14.21 15.80 -6.19
CA GLY A 292 14.53 14.82 -5.15
C GLY A 292 14.82 15.44 -3.79
N LYS A 293 14.68 16.76 -3.64
CA LYS A 293 14.62 17.38 -2.31
C LYS A 293 13.41 16.83 -1.54
N LEU A 294 13.58 16.59 -0.25
CA LEU A 294 12.51 16.24 0.67
C LEU A 294 11.82 17.54 1.13
N LEU A 295 10.52 17.64 0.91
CA LEU A 295 9.67 18.76 1.30
C LEU A 295 8.78 18.31 2.46
N GLY A 296 8.61 19.16 3.46
CA GLY A 296 7.74 18.90 4.60
C GLY A 296 8.43 19.09 5.96
N PRO A 297 7.75 18.71 7.05
CA PRO A 297 6.46 18.00 7.05
C PRO A 297 5.33 18.85 6.44
N LEU A 298 4.41 18.20 5.73
CA LEU A 298 3.22 18.84 5.15
C LEU A 298 2.26 19.19 6.30
N PRO A 299 1.91 20.47 6.51
CA PRO A 299 1.02 20.84 7.60
C PRO A 299 -0.40 20.33 7.36
N MET A 300 -1.06 19.84 8.41
CA MET A 300 -2.46 19.38 8.37
C MET A 300 -3.42 20.48 8.85
N HIS A 301 -4.47 20.72 8.08
CA HIS A 301 -5.52 21.70 8.37
C HIS A 301 -6.91 21.06 8.43
N PRO A 302 -7.79 21.50 9.35
CA PRO A 302 -7.47 22.41 10.47
C PRO A 302 -6.49 21.75 11.44
N ALA A 303 -5.73 22.57 12.17
CA ALA A 303 -4.87 22.04 13.22
C ALA A 303 -5.73 21.39 14.31
N ALA A 304 -5.49 20.11 14.57
CA ALA A 304 -6.20 19.32 15.56
C ALA A 304 -5.21 18.40 16.29
N GLU A 305 -5.49 18.10 17.57
CA GLU A 305 -4.60 17.29 18.41
C GLU A 305 -4.50 15.84 17.93
N ASP A 306 -5.55 15.34 17.27
CA ASP A 306 -5.68 14.00 16.71
C ASP A 306 -5.13 13.88 15.28
N ASN A 307 -4.59 14.94 14.68
CA ASN A 307 -3.93 14.86 13.37
C ASN A 307 -2.61 14.08 13.41
N TYR A 308 -1.95 14.05 14.57
CA TYR A 308 -0.63 13.44 14.77
C TYR A 308 -0.70 12.41 15.90
N GLY A 309 0.06 11.33 15.76
CA GLY A 309 -0.03 10.16 16.63
C GLY A 309 1.29 9.40 16.70
N TYR A 310 1.24 8.09 16.97
CA TYR A 310 2.38 7.17 16.86
C TYR A 310 1.97 5.83 16.24
N ASP A 311 0.81 5.81 15.58
CA ASP A 311 0.17 4.60 15.07
C ASP A 311 -0.19 4.75 13.58
N ALA A 312 0.38 5.73 12.87
CA ALA A 312 0.20 5.84 11.43
C ALA A 312 0.89 4.65 10.73
N CYS A 313 0.19 3.95 9.84
CA CYS A 313 0.68 2.68 9.28
C CYS A 313 0.59 2.56 7.75
N ALA A 314 -0.29 3.30 7.08
CA ALA A 314 -0.40 3.26 5.63
C ALA A 314 -0.82 4.60 5.02
N ILE A 315 -0.35 4.86 3.81
CA ILE A 315 -0.73 6.00 2.98
C ILE A 315 -1.14 5.53 1.59
N LEU A 316 -2.15 6.18 1.02
CA LEU A 316 -2.61 5.96 -0.34
C LEU A 316 -2.91 7.29 -1.02
N CYS A 317 -2.30 7.56 -2.17
CA CYS A 317 -2.68 8.67 -3.04
C CYS A 317 -3.73 8.19 -4.05
N LEU A 318 -4.87 8.86 -4.15
CA LEU A 318 -5.88 8.58 -5.16
C LEU A 318 -5.55 9.32 -6.46
N PRO A 319 -5.79 8.71 -7.64
CA PRO A 319 -5.44 9.30 -8.94
C PRO A 319 -6.46 10.36 -9.37
N CYS A 320 -6.54 11.45 -8.62
CA CYS A 320 -7.42 12.59 -8.86
C CYS A 320 -6.65 13.91 -8.76
N VAL A 321 -7.22 14.98 -9.31
CA VAL A 321 -6.67 16.34 -9.22
C VAL A 321 -7.71 17.25 -8.55
N PRO A 322 -7.42 17.87 -7.40
CA PRO A 322 -6.18 17.77 -6.62
C PRO A 322 -5.96 16.36 -6.06
N ASN A 323 -4.71 16.06 -5.70
CA ASN A 323 -4.36 14.78 -5.12
C ASN A 323 -5.11 14.61 -3.78
N ILE A 324 -5.66 13.42 -3.55
CA ILE A 324 -6.27 13.07 -2.26
C ILE A 324 -5.40 11.99 -1.62
N LEU A 325 -4.92 12.25 -0.41
CA LEU A 325 -4.19 11.28 0.41
C LEU A 325 -5.15 10.64 1.41
N VAL A 326 -5.08 9.32 1.51
CA VAL A 326 -5.69 8.55 2.57
C VAL A 326 -4.58 8.15 3.52
N ILE A 327 -4.64 8.60 4.76
CA ILE A 327 -3.71 8.18 5.84
C ILE A 327 -4.48 7.26 6.78
N ALA A 328 -3.93 6.09 7.06
CA ALA A 328 -4.56 5.10 7.93
C ALA A 328 -3.70 4.84 9.18
N THR A 329 -4.37 4.70 10.32
CA THR A 329 -3.76 4.36 11.60
C THR A 329 -4.01 2.90 11.98
N GLU A 330 -3.20 2.35 12.90
CA GLU A 330 -3.40 1.00 13.43
C GLU A 330 -4.67 0.86 14.27
N SER A 331 -5.17 2.00 14.79
CA SER A 331 -6.42 2.10 15.56
C SER A 331 -7.70 2.07 14.72
N GLY A 332 -7.60 2.19 13.40
CA GLY A 332 -8.78 2.16 12.53
C GLY A 332 -9.18 3.51 11.95
N MET A 333 -8.46 4.59 12.25
CA MET A 333 -8.77 5.92 11.72
C MET A 333 -8.26 6.07 10.29
N LEU A 334 -9.07 6.68 9.45
CA LEU A 334 -8.78 7.01 8.05
C LEU A 334 -8.98 8.50 7.85
N TYR A 335 -7.90 9.22 7.55
CA TYR A 335 -7.93 10.64 7.22
C TYR A 335 -7.93 10.81 5.71
N HIS A 336 -8.91 11.53 5.18
CA HIS A 336 -8.97 11.91 3.77
C HIS A 336 -8.51 13.35 3.60
N CYS A 337 -7.27 13.52 3.16
CA CYS A 337 -6.62 14.81 3.03
C CYS A 337 -6.60 15.26 1.56
N VAL A 338 -7.12 16.45 1.27
CA VAL A 338 -6.94 17.12 -0.03
C VAL A 338 -5.60 17.85 -0.01
N VAL A 339 -4.73 17.55 -0.96
CA VAL A 339 -3.42 18.22 -1.10
C VAL A 339 -3.61 19.50 -1.89
N LEU A 340 -3.37 20.64 -1.26
CA LEU A 340 -3.41 21.95 -1.90
C LEU A 340 -2.05 22.64 -1.79
N GLU A 341 -1.72 23.48 -2.75
CA GLU A 341 -0.52 24.32 -2.68
C GLU A 341 -0.64 25.29 -1.49
N GLY A 342 0.47 25.55 -0.81
CA GLY A 342 0.48 26.51 0.31
C GLY A 342 0.14 27.91 -0.19
N GLU A 343 -0.65 28.66 0.60
CA GLU A 343 -0.97 30.05 0.29
C GLU A 343 0.31 30.90 0.36
N GLU A 344 0.46 31.85 -0.57
CA GLU A 344 1.41 32.96 -0.38
C GLU A 344 0.96 33.71 0.88
N GLU A 345 1.75 33.70 1.96
CA GLU A 345 1.44 34.53 3.13
C GLU A 345 1.42 36.00 2.69
N ASP A 346 0.21 36.53 2.51
CA ASP A 346 -0.03 37.95 2.27
C ASP A 346 0.27 38.71 3.57
N ASP A 347 1.21 39.65 3.48
CA ASP A 347 1.44 40.79 4.38
C ASP A 347 2.28 40.69 5.69
N GLN A 348 3.43 41.36 5.61
CA GLN A 348 3.86 42.46 6.50
C GLN A 348 4.45 42.18 7.90
N THR A 349 4.67 40.95 8.35
CA THR A 349 5.33 40.72 9.67
C THR A 349 6.53 39.79 9.70
N LEU A 350 6.99 39.28 8.55
CA LEU A 350 8.27 38.58 8.48
C LEU A 350 9.38 39.59 8.13
N GLU A 351 10.31 39.80 9.06
CA GLU A 351 11.64 40.29 8.74
C GLU A 351 12.09 39.53 7.49
N LYS A 352 12.33 40.28 6.40
CA LYS A 352 12.70 39.74 5.10
C LYS A 352 13.82 38.70 5.28
N SER A 353 13.44 37.43 5.32
CA SER A 353 14.33 36.33 5.00
C SER A 353 14.54 36.44 3.50
N TRP A 354 15.70 36.96 3.08
CA TRP A 354 16.09 37.07 1.67
C TRP A 354 16.47 35.70 1.11
N ASP A 355 15.82 34.61 1.54
CA ASP A 355 16.07 33.29 0.99
C ASP A 355 15.01 32.92 -0.06
N PRO A 356 15.30 33.04 -1.37
CA PRO A 356 14.43 32.54 -2.44
C PRO A 356 14.30 30.99 -2.47
N ARG A 357 14.67 30.31 -1.37
CA ARG A 357 14.59 28.86 -1.14
C ARG A 357 13.43 28.43 -0.25
N ALA A 358 12.50 29.33 0.09
CA ALA A 358 11.20 28.92 0.65
C ALA A 358 10.39 28.21 -0.46
N ASP A 359 10.74 26.95 -0.71
CA ASP A 359 9.96 26.08 -1.59
C ASP A 359 8.52 26.05 -1.05
N PHE A 360 7.52 26.34 -1.89
CA PHE A 360 6.11 26.25 -1.49
C PHE A 360 5.80 24.81 -1.04
N ILE A 361 5.70 24.61 0.27
CA ILE A 361 5.35 23.31 0.86
C ILE A 361 3.83 23.18 0.74
N PRO A 362 3.31 22.15 0.06
CA PRO A 362 1.87 21.94 0.00
C PRO A 362 1.33 21.56 1.38
N SER A 363 0.03 21.77 1.57
CA SER A 363 -0.66 21.49 2.84
C SER A 363 -1.72 20.41 2.66
N LEU A 364 -1.98 19.67 3.74
CA LEU A 364 -2.97 18.61 3.81
C LEU A 364 -4.25 19.15 4.45
N TYR A 365 -5.30 19.34 3.66
CA TYR A 365 -6.61 19.73 4.19
C TYR A 365 -7.43 18.49 4.48
N VAL A 366 -7.58 18.15 5.77
CA VAL A 366 -8.38 17.03 6.25
C VAL A 366 -9.85 17.32 5.94
N PHE A 367 -10.38 16.64 4.93
CA PHE A 367 -11.76 16.81 4.49
C PHE A 367 -12.73 16.03 5.39
N GLU A 368 -12.35 14.80 5.74
CA GLU A 368 -13.08 13.98 6.70
C GLU A 368 -12.13 12.99 7.41
N CYS A 369 -12.55 12.50 8.58
CA CYS A 369 -11.91 11.43 9.33
C CYS A 369 -12.94 10.35 9.63
N VAL A 370 -12.56 9.09 9.43
CA VAL A 370 -13.46 7.93 9.44
C VAL A 370 -12.87 6.82 10.27
N GLU A 371 -13.59 6.39 11.30
CA GLU A 371 -13.21 5.26 12.13
C GLU A 371 -13.77 3.95 11.56
N LEU A 372 -12.90 2.97 11.33
CA LEU A 372 -13.29 1.61 10.93
C LEU A 372 -13.69 0.79 12.15
N GLU A 373 -14.80 0.05 12.03
CA GLU A 373 -15.19 -0.96 13.00
C GLU A 373 -14.30 -2.22 12.89
N LEU A 374 -13.08 -2.16 13.43
CA LEU A 374 -12.09 -3.23 13.31
C LEU A 374 -12.50 -4.51 14.05
N ALA A 375 -13.24 -4.41 15.15
CA ALA A 375 -13.79 -5.55 15.86
C ALA A 375 -15.21 -5.23 16.32
N LEU A 376 -16.15 -6.12 16.03
CA LEU A 376 -17.50 -6.06 16.59
C LEU A 376 -17.39 -6.32 18.10
N LYS A 377 -17.11 -5.31 18.92
CA LYS A 377 -17.13 -5.44 20.39
C LYS A 377 -18.60 -5.56 20.82
N LEU A 378 -18.97 -6.64 21.51
CA LEU A 378 -20.23 -6.65 22.26
C LEU A 378 -20.13 -5.55 23.32
N ALA A 379 -21.13 -4.66 23.36
CA ALA A 379 -21.37 -3.80 24.51
C ALA A 379 -21.77 -4.64 25.72
N SER A 380 -20.81 -5.36 26.31
CA SER A 380 -21.01 -6.14 27.53
C SER A 380 -19.95 -5.78 28.55
N GLY A 381 -20.34 -4.92 29.49
CA GLY A 381 -19.71 -4.78 30.78
C GLY A 381 -18.56 -3.78 30.80
N GLU A 382 -18.70 -2.82 31.69
CA GLU A 382 -17.68 -1.85 32.11
C GLU A 382 -16.34 -2.52 32.46
N ASP A 383 -15.26 -1.80 32.16
CA ASP A 383 -13.94 -1.87 32.77
C ASP A 383 -13.20 -3.22 32.76
N ASP A 384 -12.57 -3.55 31.63
CA ASP A 384 -11.25 -4.21 31.69
C ASP A 384 -10.17 -3.19 31.24
N PRO A 385 -9.39 -2.61 32.17
CA PRO A 385 -8.26 -1.74 31.83
C PRO A 385 -7.15 -2.47 31.06
N PHE A 386 -7.26 -3.80 30.87
CA PHE A 386 -6.38 -4.64 30.08
C PHE A 386 -6.99 -5.12 28.75
N ALA A 387 -8.10 -4.51 28.29
CA ALA A 387 -8.56 -4.66 26.91
C ALA A 387 -7.57 -3.94 25.97
N SER A 388 -6.38 -4.54 25.87
CA SER A 388 -5.18 -4.11 25.17
C SER A 388 -5.51 -3.40 23.86
N ASP A 389 -4.88 -2.25 23.67
CA ASP A 389 -4.69 -1.52 22.42
C ASP A 389 -4.75 -2.49 21.23
N PHE A 390 -5.92 -2.54 20.58
CA PHE A 390 -6.11 -3.39 19.41
C PHE A 390 -5.40 -2.70 18.25
N SER A 391 -4.10 -2.94 18.10
CA SER A 391 -3.33 -2.54 16.92
C SER A 391 -3.60 -3.54 15.80
N CYS A 392 -4.05 -3.05 14.66
CA CYS A 392 -4.32 -3.87 13.51
C CYS A 392 -3.88 -3.15 12.22
N PRO A 393 -2.60 -3.27 11.82
CA PRO A 393 -2.05 -2.56 10.68
C PRO A 393 -2.92 -2.69 9.42
N ILE A 394 -3.36 -1.54 8.90
CA ILE A 394 -4.24 -1.44 7.76
C ILE A 394 -3.41 -1.44 6.48
N LYS A 395 -3.85 -2.21 5.48
CA LYS A 395 -3.35 -2.08 4.11
C LYS A 395 -4.41 -1.42 3.24
N LEU A 396 -4.00 -0.40 2.50
CA LEU A 396 -4.83 0.35 1.58
C LEU A 396 -4.64 -0.17 0.15
N HIS A 397 -5.73 -0.34 -0.57
CA HIS A 397 -5.74 -0.85 -1.95
C HIS A 397 -6.59 0.05 -2.83
N ARG A 398 -6.01 0.61 -3.89
CA ARG A 398 -6.76 1.38 -4.89
C ARG A 398 -7.75 0.48 -5.63
N ASP A 399 -8.95 0.98 -5.91
CA ASP A 399 -9.83 0.32 -6.87
C ASP A 399 -9.46 0.75 -8.31
N PRO A 400 -8.97 -0.17 -9.16
CA PRO A 400 -8.63 0.16 -10.55
C PRO A 400 -9.84 0.52 -11.42
N LYS A 401 -11.07 0.23 -10.98
CA LYS A 401 -12.31 0.51 -11.73
C LYS A 401 -13.02 1.79 -11.29
N CYS A 402 -12.74 2.29 -10.09
CA CYS A 402 -13.49 3.39 -9.50
C CYS A 402 -12.53 4.30 -8.70
N PRO A 403 -12.11 5.45 -9.25
CA PRO A 403 -11.12 6.32 -8.59
C PRO A 403 -11.61 6.93 -7.28
N SER A 404 -12.93 6.98 -7.06
CA SER A 404 -13.55 7.42 -5.82
C SER A 404 -13.74 6.30 -4.79
N ARG A 405 -13.17 5.11 -5.01
CA ARG A 405 -13.26 3.97 -4.11
C ARG A 405 -11.90 3.37 -3.86
N TYR A 406 -11.70 2.91 -2.63
CA TYR A 406 -10.55 2.11 -2.25
C TYR A 406 -10.98 1.07 -1.21
N HIS A 407 -10.09 0.14 -0.93
CA HIS A 407 -10.35 -0.96 0.00
C HIS A 407 -9.29 -0.96 1.10
N CYS A 408 -9.71 -1.33 2.30
CA CYS A 408 -8.86 -1.55 3.46
C CYS A 408 -8.86 -3.04 3.77
N SER A 409 -7.69 -3.64 3.97
CA SER A 409 -7.59 -5.00 4.50
C SER A 409 -6.76 -5.01 5.77
N HIS A 410 -7.23 -5.70 6.78
CA HIS A 410 -6.57 -5.83 8.07
C HIS A 410 -6.90 -7.21 8.68
N GLU A 411 -6.36 -7.54 9.85
CA GLU A 411 -6.47 -8.91 10.40
C GLU A 411 -7.92 -9.33 10.67
N ALA A 412 -8.78 -8.38 11.02
CA ALA A 412 -10.16 -8.62 11.40
C ALA A 412 -11.18 -8.48 10.26
N GLY A 413 -10.76 -8.01 9.08
CA GLY A 413 -11.67 -7.89 7.95
C GLY A 413 -11.18 -7.12 6.74
N VAL A 414 -12.12 -6.90 5.82
CA VAL A 414 -11.96 -6.09 4.60
C VAL A 414 -13.11 -5.09 4.54
N HIS A 415 -12.76 -3.82 4.36
CA HIS A 415 -13.70 -2.72 4.22
C HIS A 415 -13.56 -2.10 2.83
N SER A 416 -14.67 -1.64 2.26
CA SER A 416 -14.70 -0.81 1.06
C SER A 416 -15.12 0.59 1.45
N VAL A 417 -14.34 1.58 1.05
CA VAL A 417 -14.61 2.99 1.35
C VAL A 417 -14.83 3.74 0.05
N GLY A 418 -15.96 4.43 -0.07
CA GLY A 418 -16.25 5.25 -1.24
C GLY A 418 -16.49 6.72 -0.87
N LEU A 419 -15.78 7.58 -1.57
CA LEU A 419 -15.72 9.01 -1.35
C LEU A 419 -16.73 9.70 -2.26
N THR A 420 -17.94 9.92 -1.73
CA THR A 420 -19.07 10.50 -2.47
C THR A 420 -18.83 11.95 -2.87
N TRP A 421 -18.03 12.67 -2.09
CA TRP A 421 -17.73 14.09 -2.30
C TRP A 421 -16.69 14.33 -3.41
N ILE A 422 -15.90 13.33 -3.84
CA ILE A 422 -14.87 13.53 -4.89
C ILE A 422 -15.47 14.10 -6.17
N HIS A 423 -16.61 13.58 -6.62
CA HIS A 423 -17.24 14.07 -7.85
C HIS A 423 -17.73 15.52 -7.70
N LYS A 424 -18.21 15.89 -6.51
CA LYS A 424 -18.62 17.26 -6.21
C LYS A 424 -17.42 18.20 -6.11
N LEU A 425 -16.33 17.76 -5.51
CA LEU A 425 -15.09 18.53 -5.44
C LEU A 425 -14.60 18.84 -6.86
N HIS A 426 -14.58 17.86 -7.76
CA HIS A 426 -14.23 18.08 -9.16
C HIS A 426 -15.21 19.03 -9.87
N LYS A 427 -16.52 18.92 -9.61
CA LYS A 427 -17.52 19.83 -10.17
C LYS A 427 -17.28 21.26 -9.69
N PHE A 428 -16.99 21.45 -8.40
CA PHE A 428 -16.70 22.75 -7.79
C PHE A 428 -15.42 23.38 -8.37
N LEU A 429 -14.36 22.60 -8.51
CA LEU A 429 -13.11 23.10 -9.12
C LEU A 429 -13.24 23.44 -10.61
N GLY A 430 -14.27 22.92 -11.28
CA GLY A 430 -14.62 23.26 -12.66
C GLY A 430 -15.70 24.32 -12.80
N SER A 431 -16.30 24.80 -11.71
CA SER A 431 -17.31 25.87 -11.74
C SER A 431 -16.67 27.25 -11.71
N ASP A 432 -17.32 28.24 -12.32
CA ASP A 432 -16.87 29.63 -12.29
C ASP A 432 -16.99 30.22 -10.86
N GLU A 433 -16.05 31.09 -10.48
CA GLU A 433 -15.90 31.74 -9.16
C GLU A 433 -17.18 32.39 -8.57
N GLU A 434 -18.18 32.69 -9.42
CA GLU A 434 -19.43 33.32 -9.01
C GLU A 434 -20.50 32.31 -8.52
N ASP A 435 -20.26 30.99 -8.66
CA ASP A 435 -21.21 29.94 -8.28
C ASP A 435 -21.11 29.57 -6.79
N LYS A 436 -21.59 30.49 -5.94
CA LYS A 436 -21.67 30.29 -4.48
C LYS A 436 -22.50 29.07 -4.08
N ASP A 437 -23.44 28.64 -4.92
CA ASP A 437 -24.30 27.48 -4.66
C ASP A 437 -23.47 26.19 -4.71
N SER A 438 -22.44 26.11 -5.57
CA SER A 438 -21.56 24.94 -5.68
C SER A 438 -20.70 24.69 -4.42
N LEU A 439 -20.23 25.74 -3.73
CA LEU A 439 -19.54 25.59 -2.44
C LEU A 439 -20.51 25.09 -1.35
N GLN A 440 -21.75 25.56 -1.37
CA GLN A 440 -22.78 25.11 -0.45
C GLN A 440 -23.18 23.64 -0.70
N GLU A 441 -23.18 23.20 -1.96
CA GLU A 441 -23.37 21.78 -2.34
C GLU A 441 -22.21 20.88 -1.89
N LEU A 442 -20.98 21.39 -1.90
CA LEU A 442 -19.77 20.67 -1.46
C LEU A 442 -19.71 20.55 0.08
N THR A 443 -20.07 21.63 0.78
CA THR A 443 -20.12 21.68 2.25
C THR A 443 -21.34 20.98 2.83
N ALA A 444 -22.38 20.72 2.02
CA ALA A 444 -23.50 19.89 2.43
C ALA A 444 -23.01 18.48 2.80
N GLU A 445 -23.15 18.11 4.08
CA GLU A 445 -22.63 16.86 4.66
C GLU A 445 -22.92 15.64 3.76
N GLN A 446 -21.87 15.17 3.08
CA GLN A 446 -21.84 13.88 2.42
C GLN A 446 -20.57 13.17 2.85
N LYS A 447 -20.69 12.46 3.97
CA LYS A 447 -19.65 11.57 4.48
C LYS A 447 -19.39 10.46 3.47
N CYS A 448 -18.17 9.94 3.43
CA CYS A 448 -17.92 8.68 2.74
C CYS A 448 -18.90 7.60 3.19
N PHE A 449 -19.10 6.59 2.35
CA PHE A 449 -19.69 5.34 2.79
C PHE A 449 -18.59 4.32 3.08
N VAL A 450 -18.73 3.61 4.19
CA VAL A 450 -17.88 2.47 4.56
C VAL A 450 -18.74 1.22 4.58
N GLU A 451 -18.32 0.20 3.84
CA GLU A 451 -18.97 -1.11 3.79
C GLU A 451 -18.02 -2.18 4.30
N HIS A 452 -18.42 -2.93 5.33
CA HIS A 452 -17.66 -4.06 5.84
C HIS A 452 -17.95 -5.30 4.97
N ILE A 453 -17.05 -5.58 4.02
CA ILE A 453 -17.22 -6.63 2.99
C ILE A 453 -16.98 -8.02 3.56
N LEU A 454 -15.99 -8.18 4.43
CA LEU A 454 -15.62 -9.47 5.02
C LEU A 454 -15.19 -9.26 6.47
N CYS A 455 -15.85 -9.96 7.40
CA CYS A 455 -15.43 -10.03 8.80
C CYS A 455 -14.81 -11.40 9.09
N THR A 456 -13.56 -11.44 9.54
CA THR A 456 -12.84 -12.68 9.89
C THR A 456 -12.95 -13.03 11.37
N LYS A 457 -13.36 -12.07 12.21
CA LYS A 457 -13.57 -12.22 13.66
C LYS A 457 -15.03 -11.91 14.02
N PRO A 458 -16.01 -12.70 13.55
CA PRO A 458 -17.42 -12.45 13.86
C PRO A 458 -17.69 -12.69 15.34
N LEU A 459 -18.68 -11.96 15.88
CA LEU A 459 -19.18 -12.24 17.22
C LEU A 459 -19.78 -13.65 17.26
N PRO A 460 -19.56 -14.41 18.35
CA PRO A 460 -20.23 -15.68 18.55
C PRO A 460 -21.75 -15.46 18.54
N CYS A 461 -22.45 -16.16 17.64
CA CYS A 461 -23.91 -16.20 17.67
C CYS A 461 -24.37 -16.83 18.99
N ARG A 462 -25.24 -16.13 19.74
CA ARG A 462 -25.87 -16.66 20.96
C ARG A 462 -26.98 -17.65 20.66
#